data_AF-A0A3Q2CQQ6-F1
#
_entry.id   AF-A0A3Q2CQQ6-F1
#
_cell.length_a   1.000
_cell.length_b   1.000
_cell.length_c   1.000
_cell.angle_alpha   90.00
_cell.angle_beta   90.00
_cell.angle_gamma   90.00
#
_symmetry.space_group_name_H-M   'P 1'
#
loop_
_entity.id
_entity.type
_entity.pdbx_description
1 polymer ?
#
loop_
_entity_poly.entity_id
_entity_poly.type
_entity_poly.pdbx_seq_one_letter_code
_entity_poly.pdbx_strand_id
1 'polypeptide(L)'
;MRCARSSLPLLLWLLVALDAQLICWQAILKCHDEPDCELAYGQYLAACEGNIRGTRRQCPSHCIQALIRLNNTRSGPELETCDCAQDPDCLGAKRAIEPCLPRRHPSDAGGIGCMEARQRCEEDSSCHASLSAYLSHCGQLFNGRRCSSRCKATIQQMLFIPNGALLNRCVCDGVERPFCEVVKDNMSKLCSIGDHSVVSDRPEVEDNYEDEDYDQKADREEVRTDRSSACQSAPSLMGAAPGEQCGVKGLRVAVCGSGAQTSGFQALSP
;
A
#
# COMPACT_ATOMS: atom_id res chain seq x y z
N MET A 1 23.57 -26.60 57.22
CA MET A 1 22.23 -26.15 56.80
C MET A 1 22.42 -25.01 55.80
N ARG A 2 22.24 -25.26 54.49
CA ARG A 2 22.38 -24.22 53.46
C ARG A 2 20.99 -23.64 53.21
N CYS A 3 20.77 -22.38 53.60
CA CYS A 3 19.54 -21.65 53.29
C CYS A 3 19.48 -21.42 51.78
N ALA A 4 18.68 -22.20 51.07
CA ALA A 4 18.25 -21.85 49.72
C ALA A 4 17.35 -20.62 49.83
N ARG A 5 17.91 -19.44 49.52
CA ARG A 5 17.13 -18.21 49.36
C ARG A 5 16.19 -18.43 48.18
N SER A 6 14.89 -18.51 48.47
CA SER A 6 13.84 -18.72 47.49
C SER A 6 13.83 -17.57 46.48
N SER A 7 14.26 -17.85 45.25
CA SER A 7 14.25 -16.93 44.09
C SER A 7 12.88 -16.84 43.40
N LEU A 8 11.91 -17.65 43.85
CA LEU A 8 10.55 -17.69 43.33
C LEU A 8 9.81 -16.34 43.31
N PRO A 9 9.91 -15.43 44.31
CA PRO A 9 9.23 -14.15 44.22
C PRO A 9 9.83 -13.28 43.10
N LEU A 10 11.15 -13.26 42.90
CA LEU A 10 11.74 -12.47 41.81
C LEU A 10 11.30 -12.95 40.43
N LEU A 11 11.18 -14.27 40.23
CA LEU A 11 10.66 -14.87 39.00
C LEU A 11 9.17 -14.55 38.79
N LEU A 12 8.36 -14.58 39.85
CA LEU A 12 6.94 -14.17 39.76
C LEU A 12 6.80 -12.67 39.42
N TRP A 13 7.61 -11.81 40.02
CA TRP A 13 7.60 -10.36 39.73
C TRP A 13 8.08 -10.05 38.31
N LEU A 14 9.08 -10.78 37.80
CA LEU A 14 9.51 -10.69 36.40
C LEU A 14 8.39 -11.13 35.45
N LEU A 15 7.69 -12.22 35.75
CA LEU A 15 6.56 -12.69 34.93
C LEU A 15 5.40 -11.68 34.89
N VAL A 16 5.08 -11.02 36.01
CA VAL A 16 4.03 -9.99 36.06
C VAL A 16 4.44 -8.70 35.32
N ALA A 17 5.73 -8.36 35.32
CA ALA A 17 6.22 -7.17 34.63
C ALA A 17 6.25 -7.33 33.09
N LEU A 18 6.31 -8.55 32.57
CA LEU A 18 6.38 -8.81 31.12
C LEU A 18 5.04 -8.59 30.39
N ASP A 19 3.90 -8.52 31.09
CA ASP A 19 2.55 -8.45 30.49
C ASP A 19 1.74 -7.21 30.93
N ALA A 20 2.42 -6.16 31.41
CA ALA A 20 1.76 -4.92 31.78
C ALA A 20 1.41 -4.10 30.52
N GLN A 21 0.24 -4.36 29.93
CA GLN A 21 -0.32 -3.51 28.88
C GLN A 21 -0.66 -2.12 29.46
N LEU A 22 -0.27 -1.06 28.76
CA LEU A 22 -0.60 0.32 29.13
C LEU A 22 -2.11 0.53 29.05
N ILE A 23 -2.66 1.38 29.92
CA ILE A 23 -4.05 1.85 29.73
C ILE A 23 -4.05 2.83 28.55
N CYS A 24 -5.06 2.82 27.69
CA CYS A 24 -5.04 3.59 26.44
C CYS A 24 -4.84 5.10 26.63
N TRP A 25 -5.34 5.70 27.71
CA TRP A 25 -5.05 7.12 28.00
C TRP A 25 -3.56 7.37 28.31
N GLN A 26 -2.85 6.41 28.91
CA GLN A 26 -1.40 6.51 29.15
C GLN A 26 -0.62 6.39 27.84
N ALA A 27 -1.02 5.47 26.97
CA ALA A 27 -0.43 5.33 25.64
C ALA A 27 -0.63 6.62 24.81
N ILE A 28 -1.80 7.26 24.92
CA ILE A 28 -2.07 8.56 24.29
C ILE A 28 -1.12 9.64 24.83
N LEU A 29 -0.99 9.79 26.15
CA LEU A 29 -0.08 10.78 26.74
C LEU A 29 1.36 10.57 26.27
N LYS A 30 1.83 9.32 26.26
CA LYS A 30 3.18 8.99 25.78
C LYS A 30 3.36 9.28 24.29
N CYS A 31 2.32 9.09 23.47
CA CYS A 31 2.33 9.50 22.07
C CYS A 31 2.36 11.02 21.91
N HIS A 32 1.65 11.78 22.74
CA HIS A 32 1.69 13.25 22.72
C HIS A 32 3.07 13.81 23.10
N ASP A 33 3.81 13.14 23.97
CA ASP A 33 5.20 13.52 24.29
C ASP A 33 6.18 13.30 23.12
N GLU A 34 5.78 12.58 22.07
CA GLU A 34 6.56 12.35 20.85
C GLU A 34 5.97 13.17 19.69
N PRO A 35 6.67 14.18 19.15
CA PRO A 35 6.09 15.13 18.20
C PRO A 35 5.58 14.47 16.90
N ASP A 36 6.32 13.48 16.40
CA ASP A 36 5.93 12.73 15.20
C ASP A 36 4.69 11.85 15.47
N CYS A 37 4.58 11.28 16.68
CA CYS A 37 3.43 10.47 17.07
C CYS A 37 2.19 11.35 17.28
N GLU A 38 2.32 12.50 17.94
CA GLU A 38 1.24 13.47 18.10
C GLU A 38 0.64 13.88 16.75
N LEU A 39 1.50 14.23 15.78
CA LEU A 39 1.08 14.59 14.43
C LEU A 39 0.35 13.42 13.75
N ALA A 40 0.92 12.21 13.82
CA ALA A 40 0.32 11.02 13.24
C ALA A 40 -1.02 10.65 13.90
N TYR A 41 -1.15 10.86 15.22
CA TYR A 41 -2.36 10.62 15.98
C TYR A 41 -3.48 11.57 15.57
N GLY A 42 -3.17 12.86 15.40
CA GLY A 42 -4.13 13.84 14.85
C GLY A 42 -4.59 13.48 13.44
N GLN A 43 -3.68 13.03 12.58
CA GLN A 43 -4.02 12.55 11.22
C GLN A 43 -4.91 11.31 11.25
N TYR A 44 -4.64 10.36 12.15
CA TYR A 44 -5.48 9.18 12.37
C TYR A 44 -6.91 9.58 12.76
N LEU A 45 -7.08 10.46 13.75
CA LEU A 45 -8.40 10.90 14.21
C LEU A 45 -9.19 11.55 13.08
N ALA A 46 -8.55 12.42 12.28
CA ALA A 46 -9.21 13.08 11.15
C ALA A 46 -9.54 12.11 10.02
N ALA A 47 -8.62 11.21 9.67
CA ALA A 47 -8.78 10.29 8.54
C ALA A 47 -9.80 9.18 8.82
N CYS A 48 -9.88 8.71 10.06
CA CYS A 48 -10.72 7.60 10.48
C CYS A 48 -12.02 8.04 11.18
N GLU A 49 -12.30 9.35 11.27
CA GLU A 49 -13.46 9.90 11.99
C GLU A 49 -14.78 9.20 11.62
N GLY A 50 -15.01 8.96 10.32
CA GLY A 50 -16.23 8.33 9.84
C GLY A 50 -16.42 6.90 10.37
N ASN A 51 -15.33 6.15 10.51
CA ASN A 51 -15.32 4.78 11.04
C ASN A 51 -15.43 4.80 12.57
N ILE A 52 -14.65 5.66 13.26
CA ILE A 52 -14.69 5.80 14.72
C ILE A 52 -16.10 6.17 15.21
N ARG A 53 -16.77 7.11 14.52
CA ARG A 53 -18.16 7.50 14.83
C ARG A 53 -19.22 6.49 14.37
N GLY A 54 -18.83 5.42 13.67
CA GLY A 54 -19.75 4.41 13.14
C GLY A 54 -20.61 4.86 11.95
N THR A 55 -20.29 6.00 11.34
CA THR A 55 -21.00 6.53 10.15
C THR A 55 -20.58 5.85 8.85
N ARG A 56 -19.44 5.14 8.84
CA ARG A 56 -18.93 4.36 7.71
C ARG A 56 -18.51 2.97 8.17
N ARG A 57 -18.81 1.95 7.36
CA ARG A 57 -18.43 0.54 7.61
C ARG A 57 -17.22 0.06 6.80
N GLN A 58 -16.86 0.78 5.73
CA GLN A 58 -15.69 0.48 4.90
C GLN A 58 -14.56 1.44 5.26
N CYS A 59 -13.33 0.93 5.29
CA CYS A 59 -12.14 1.71 5.63
C CYS A 59 -11.65 2.49 4.40
N PRO A 60 -11.65 3.83 4.44
CA PRO A 60 -11.09 4.60 3.34
C PRO A 60 -9.56 4.46 3.32
N SER A 61 -8.97 4.55 2.12
CA SER A 61 -7.51 4.39 1.93
C SER A 61 -6.69 5.36 2.78
N HIS A 62 -7.14 6.60 2.96
CA HIS A 62 -6.45 7.59 3.80
C HIS A 62 -6.49 7.25 5.30
N CYS A 63 -7.55 6.58 5.80
CA CYS A 63 -7.58 6.09 7.19
C CYS A 63 -6.55 4.97 7.40
N ILE A 64 -6.48 4.01 6.47
CA ILE A 64 -5.50 2.92 6.50
C ILE A 64 -4.08 3.52 6.48
N GLN A 65 -3.81 4.48 5.59
CA GLN A 65 -2.50 5.12 5.50
C GLN A 65 -2.14 5.90 6.78
N ALA A 66 -3.10 6.57 7.42
CA ALA A 66 -2.89 7.27 8.68
C ALA A 66 -2.57 6.29 9.82
N LEU A 67 -3.27 5.16 9.89
CA LEU A 67 -2.98 4.07 10.84
C LEU A 67 -1.57 3.49 10.63
N ILE A 68 -1.14 3.30 9.39
CA ILE A 68 0.22 2.84 9.06
C ILE A 68 1.26 3.86 9.57
N ARG A 69 1.05 5.15 9.32
CA ARG A 69 1.95 6.22 9.78
C ARG A 69 2.03 6.26 11.31
N LEU A 70 0.89 6.16 11.99
CA LEU A 70 0.83 6.11 13.44
C LEU A 70 1.59 4.90 13.97
N ASN A 71 1.37 3.71 13.42
CA ASN A 71 2.04 2.47 13.89
C ASN A 71 3.55 2.41 13.55
N ASN A 72 4.06 3.34 12.74
CA ASN A 72 5.49 3.45 12.42
C ASN A 72 6.25 4.44 13.33
N THR A 73 5.55 5.14 14.23
CA THR A 73 6.19 5.98 15.26
C THR A 73 6.67 5.11 16.42
N ARG A 74 7.47 5.67 17.34
CA ARG A 74 8.00 4.88 18.46
C ARG A 74 6.90 4.47 19.43
N SER A 75 5.97 5.37 19.74
CA SER A 75 4.93 5.16 20.76
C SER A 75 3.57 4.74 20.16
N GLY A 76 3.37 4.88 18.85
CA GLY A 76 2.10 4.57 18.19
C GLY A 76 1.62 3.12 18.29
N PRO A 77 2.48 2.08 18.22
CA PRO A 77 2.06 0.69 18.40
C PRO A 77 1.38 0.41 19.74
N GLU A 78 1.70 1.18 20.79
CA GLU A 78 1.14 1.02 22.13
C GLU A 78 -0.35 1.43 22.17
N LEU A 79 -0.80 2.29 21.25
CA LEU A 79 -2.21 2.66 21.10
C LEU A 79 -3.07 1.50 20.55
N GLU A 80 -2.46 0.59 19.77
CA GLU A 80 -3.13 -0.60 19.27
C GLU A 80 -3.31 -1.64 20.37
N THR A 81 -2.30 -1.83 21.23
CA THR A 81 -2.24 -2.90 22.24
C THR A 81 -2.70 -2.50 23.64
N CYS A 82 -2.92 -1.22 23.90
CA CYS A 82 -3.36 -0.73 25.21
C CYS A 82 -4.70 -1.29 25.71
N ASP A 83 -4.92 -1.32 27.02
CA ASP A 83 -6.19 -1.69 27.63
C ASP A 83 -7.14 -0.48 27.73
N CYS A 84 -8.40 -0.66 27.29
CA CYS A 84 -9.47 0.34 27.46
C CYS A 84 -10.12 0.30 28.84
N ALA A 85 -9.79 -0.69 29.69
CA ALA A 85 -10.44 -0.96 30.97
C ALA A 85 -11.97 -1.10 30.80
N GLN A 86 -12.76 -0.13 31.26
CA GLN A 86 -14.22 -0.10 31.10
C GLN A 86 -14.72 1.10 30.27
N ASP A 87 -13.84 1.82 29.56
CA ASP A 87 -14.22 2.96 28.74
C ASP A 87 -14.98 2.49 27.47
N PRO A 88 -16.29 2.78 27.36
CA PRO A 88 -17.10 2.32 26.23
C PRO A 88 -16.72 3.02 24.92
N ASP A 89 -16.24 4.27 24.96
CA ASP A 89 -15.85 5.03 23.79
C ASP A 89 -14.51 4.49 23.25
N CYS A 90 -13.56 4.20 24.13
CA CYS A 90 -12.30 3.53 23.78
C CYS A 90 -12.58 2.15 23.15
N LEU A 91 -13.40 1.33 23.80
CA LEU A 91 -13.76 0.01 23.29
C LEU A 91 -14.49 0.11 21.94
N GLY A 92 -15.40 1.08 21.80
CA GLY A 92 -16.12 1.36 20.56
C GLY A 92 -15.17 1.76 19.44
N ALA A 93 -14.28 2.70 19.69
CA ALA A 93 -13.29 3.17 18.73
C ALA A 93 -12.35 2.03 18.31
N LYS A 94 -11.73 1.30 19.24
CA LYS A 94 -10.83 0.17 18.90
C LYS A 94 -11.56 -0.87 18.06
N ARG A 95 -12.81 -1.21 18.39
CA ARG A 95 -13.60 -2.18 17.63
C ARG A 95 -14.01 -1.66 16.24
N ALA A 96 -14.27 -0.35 16.11
CA ALA A 96 -14.65 0.26 14.85
C ALA A 96 -13.48 0.42 13.86
N ILE A 97 -12.25 0.63 14.37
CA ILE A 97 -11.06 0.76 13.52
C ILE A 97 -10.34 -0.59 13.29
N GLU A 98 -10.66 -1.63 14.07
CA GLU A 98 -10.05 -2.96 13.94
C GLU A 98 -10.06 -3.51 12.49
N PRO A 99 -11.14 -3.36 11.69
CA PRO A 99 -11.14 -3.79 10.29
C PRO A 99 -10.18 -2.99 9.38
N CYS A 100 -9.76 -1.81 9.82
CA CYS A 100 -8.85 -0.93 9.10
C CYS A 100 -7.38 -1.18 9.46
N LEU A 101 -7.12 -1.97 10.51
CA LEU A 101 -5.76 -2.24 10.96
C LEU A 101 -5.06 -3.22 10.01
N PRO A 102 -3.88 -2.85 9.49
CA PRO A 102 -2.99 -3.79 8.84
C PRO A 102 -2.36 -4.69 9.91
N ARG A 103 -3.10 -5.70 10.39
CA ARG A 103 -2.62 -6.65 11.42
C ARG A 103 -1.33 -7.30 10.95
N ARG A 104 -0.27 -7.27 11.75
CA ARG A 104 0.93 -8.10 11.57
C ARG A 104 0.65 -9.44 12.23
N HIS A 105 0.75 -10.54 11.51
CA HIS A 105 0.62 -11.86 12.14
C HIS A 105 1.94 -12.15 12.86
N PRO A 106 1.96 -12.26 14.20
CA PRO A 106 3.16 -12.68 14.90
C PRO A 106 3.51 -14.10 14.44
N SER A 107 4.78 -14.35 14.17
CA SER A 107 5.33 -15.63 13.71
C SER A 107 4.97 -16.82 14.63
N ASP A 108 4.49 -16.53 15.85
CA ASP A 108 4.23 -17.47 16.94
C ASP A 108 2.79 -18.04 16.92
N ALA A 109 1.89 -17.47 16.10
CA ALA A 109 0.48 -17.89 16.00
C ALA A 109 0.25 -19.08 15.04
N GLY A 110 1.27 -19.92 14.83
CA GLY A 110 1.17 -21.15 14.03
C GLY A 110 1.14 -20.97 12.51
N GLY A 111 1.43 -19.77 12.00
CA GLY A 111 1.49 -19.46 10.57
C GLY A 111 2.36 -18.24 10.27
N ILE A 112 2.91 -18.16 9.05
CA ILE A 112 3.73 -17.03 8.58
C ILE A 112 2.84 -15.96 7.93
N GLY A 113 3.17 -14.68 8.16
CA GLY A 113 2.54 -13.56 7.46
C GLY A 113 2.87 -13.54 5.96
N CYS A 114 1.96 -13.05 5.13
CA CYS A 114 2.19 -12.97 3.69
C CYS A 114 3.29 -11.99 3.31
N MET A 115 3.52 -10.92 4.08
CA MET A 115 4.68 -10.04 3.85
C MET A 115 6.00 -10.78 4.08
N GLU A 116 6.12 -11.53 5.17
CA GLU A 116 7.32 -12.30 5.48
C GLU A 116 7.52 -13.46 4.49
N ALA A 117 6.44 -14.18 4.13
CA ALA A 117 6.50 -15.22 3.12
C ALA A 117 6.95 -14.68 1.75
N ARG A 118 6.50 -13.48 1.40
CA ARG A 118 6.92 -12.78 0.18
C ARG A 118 8.39 -12.42 0.21
N GLN A 119 8.86 -11.82 1.31
CA GLN A 119 10.28 -11.50 1.47
C GLN A 119 11.18 -12.74 1.29
N ARG A 120 10.84 -13.86 1.95
CA ARG A 120 11.59 -15.12 1.81
C ARG A 120 11.56 -15.67 0.38
N CYS A 121 10.48 -15.45 -0.36
CA CYS A 121 10.40 -15.83 -1.77
C CYS A 121 11.24 -14.90 -2.66
N GLU A 122 11.30 -13.61 -2.35
CA GLU A 122 12.12 -12.65 -3.10
C GLU A 122 13.62 -12.87 -2.86
N GLU A 123 14.02 -13.33 -1.68
CA GLU A 123 15.41 -13.71 -1.35
C GLU A 123 15.85 -15.03 -2.02
N ASP A 124 14.92 -15.90 -2.40
CA ASP A 124 15.18 -17.15 -3.12
C ASP A 124 15.07 -16.93 -4.63
N SER A 125 16.16 -17.11 -5.39
CA SER A 125 16.20 -16.76 -6.82
C SER A 125 15.17 -17.51 -7.68
N SER A 126 14.91 -18.79 -7.36
CA SER A 126 13.93 -19.62 -8.06
C SER A 126 12.50 -19.15 -7.78
N CYS A 127 12.20 -18.90 -6.50
CA CYS A 127 10.91 -18.38 -6.07
C CYS A 127 10.66 -16.97 -6.62
N HIS A 128 11.65 -16.08 -6.56
CA HIS A 128 11.58 -14.73 -7.10
C HIS A 128 11.25 -14.71 -8.59
N ALA A 129 11.87 -15.60 -9.39
CA ALA A 129 11.54 -15.73 -10.81
C ALA A 129 10.10 -16.21 -11.03
N SER A 130 9.65 -17.19 -10.24
CA SER A 130 8.28 -17.70 -10.28
C SER A 130 7.25 -16.64 -9.83
N LEU A 131 7.57 -15.86 -8.80
CA LEU A 131 6.76 -14.75 -8.30
C LEU A 131 6.63 -13.65 -9.36
N SER A 132 7.71 -13.33 -10.08
CA SER A 132 7.68 -12.38 -11.21
C SER A 132 6.78 -12.89 -12.35
N ALA A 133 6.84 -14.19 -12.66
CA ALA A 133 5.93 -14.81 -13.63
C ALA A 133 4.46 -14.77 -13.14
N TYR A 134 4.22 -14.99 -11.84
CA TYR A 134 2.89 -14.90 -11.25
C TYR A 134 2.31 -13.49 -11.40
N LEU A 135 3.06 -12.45 -11.05
CA LEU A 135 2.61 -11.06 -11.16
C LEU A 135 2.27 -10.65 -12.60
N SER A 136 3.01 -11.16 -13.59
CA SER A 136 2.76 -10.86 -15.02
C SER A 136 1.61 -11.68 -15.61
N HIS A 137 1.52 -12.99 -15.32
CA HIS A 137 0.52 -13.87 -15.93
C HIS A 137 -0.85 -13.79 -15.26
N CYS A 138 -0.91 -13.39 -13.98
CA CYS A 138 -2.13 -13.38 -13.17
C CYS A 138 -2.75 -11.98 -12.97
N GLY A 139 -2.32 -10.95 -13.70
CA GLY A 139 -2.91 -9.60 -13.56
C GLY A 139 -4.44 -9.55 -13.71
N GLN A 140 -5.03 -10.39 -14.58
CA GLN A 140 -6.48 -10.49 -14.72
C GLN A 140 -7.18 -11.14 -13.51
N LEU A 141 -6.47 -12.01 -12.78
CA LEU A 141 -6.95 -12.63 -11.55
C LEU A 141 -7.01 -11.61 -10.42
N PHE A 142 -6.01 -10.74 -10.28
CA PHE A 142 -5.96 -9.73 -9.21
C PHE A 142 -7.14 -8.75 -9.28
N ASN A 143 -7.60 -8.48 -10.50
CA ASN A 143 -8.76 -7.64 -10.77
C ASN A 143 -10.10 -8.41 -10.72
N GLY A 144 -10.09 -9.68 -10.32
CA GLY A 144 -11.31 -10.50 -10.19
C GLY A 144 -11.97 -10.88 -11.53
N ARG A 145 -11.25 -10.86 -12.66
CA ARG A 145 -11.85 -11.11 -13.99
C ARG A 145 -11.86 -12.59 -14.35
N ARG A 146 -10.69 -13.23 -14.40
CA ARG A 146 -10.56 -14.66 -14.74
C ARG A 146 -9.22 -15.24 -14.30
N CYS A 147 -9.18 -16.54 -14.07
CA CYS A 147 -7.95 -17.32 -13.93
C CYS A 147 -7.60 -17.96 -15.28
N SER A 148 -6.63 -17.40 -16.00
CA SER A 148 -6.20 -17.95 -17.30
C SER A 148 -5.47 -19.29 -17.11
N SER A 149 -5.41 -20.13 -18.15
CA SER A 149 -4.61 -21.36 -18.14
C SER A 149 -3.14 -21.10 -17.81
N ARG A 150 -2.55 -20.04 -18.37
CA ARG A 150 -1.19 -19.58 -18.09
C ARG A 150 -1.00 -19.14 -16.64
N CYS A 151 -1.96 -18.40 -16.07
CA CYS A 151 -1.94 -18.04 -14.64
C CYS A 151 -2.04 -19.30 -13.76
N LYS A 152 -2.96 -20.21 -14.05
CA LYS A 152 -3.16 -21.46 -13.32
C LYS A 152 -1.90 -22.34 -13.32
N ALA A 153 -1.26 -22.50 -14.48
CA ALA A 153 0.01 -23.22 -14.59
C ALA A 153 1.13 -22.55 -13.77
N THR A 154 1.18 -21.21 -13.77
CA THR A 154 2.16 -20.45 -12.99
C THR A 154 1.93 -20.63 -11.48
N ILE A 155 0.68 -20.61 -11.01
CA ILE A 155 0.32 -20.89 -9.62
C ILE A 155 0.78 -22.29 -9.24
N GLN A 156 0.47 -23.30 -10.07
CA GLN A 156 0.89 -24.69 -9.82
C GLN A 156 2.42 -24.80 -9.73
N GLN A 157 3.16 -24.17 -10.64
CA GLN A 157 4.61 -24.16 -10.61
C GLN A 157 5.16 -23.54 -9.33
N MET A 158 4.58 -22.41 -8.89
CA MET A 158 4.99 -21.73 -7.66
C MET A 158 4.75 -22.59 -6.40
N LEU A 159 3.71 -23.42 -6.40
CA LEU A 159 3.42 -24.34 -5.28
C LEU A 159 4.45 -25.48 -5.13
N PHE A 160 5.22 -25.80 -6.18
CA PHE A 160 6.32 -26.78 -6.08
C PHE A 160 7.59 -26.19 -5.46
N ILE A 161 7.68 -24.87 -5.33
CA ILE A 161 8.82 -24.18 -4.71
C ILE A 161 8.54 -24.02 -3.21
N PRO A 162 9.46 -24.39 -2.30
CA PRO A 162 9.19 -24.36 -0.86
C PRO A 162 8.70 -23.00 -0.34
N ASN A 163 9.39 -21.91 -0.71
CA ASN A 163 8.99 -20.55 -0.34
C ASN A 163 7.74 -20.08 -1.09
N GLY A 164 7.47 -20.61 -2.29
CA GLY A 164 6.25 -20.33 -3.05
C GLY A 164 5.02 -20.99 -2.43
N ALA A 165 5.17 -22.18 -1.86
CA ALA A 165 4.12 -22.83 -1.07
C ALA A 165 3.76 -22.03 0.20
N LEU A 166 4.73 -21.32 0.80
CA LEU A 166 4.47 -20.41 1.93
C LEU A 166 3.52 -19.28 1.53
N LEU A 167 3.72 -18.68 0.36
CA LEU A 167 2.87 -17.60 -0.17
C LEU A 167 1.40 -18.01 -0.36
N ASN A 168 1.13 -19.29 -0.62
CA ASN A 168 -0.23 -19.78 -0.75
C ASN A 168 -0.94 -19.94 0.61
N ARG A 169 -0.20 -20.39 1.63
CA ARG A 169 -0.75 -20.70 2.97
C ARG A 169 -0.59 -19.58 4.01
N CYS A 170 0.16 -18.52 3.69
CA CYS A 170 0.40 -17.40 4.59
C CYS A 170 -0.89 -16.70 4.99
N VAL A 171 -0.87 -16.00 6.12
CA VAL A 171 -2.00 -15.18 6.55
C VAL A 171 -1.78 -13.74 6.09
N CYS A 172 -2.80 -13.15 5.46
CA CYS A 172 -2.71 -11.79 4.93
C CYS A 172 -2.49 -10.80 6.07
N ASP A 173 -1.35 -10.13 6.04
CA ASP A 173 -0.87 -9.31 7.12
C ASP A 173 -0.18 -8.03 6.61
N GLY A 174 -0.02 -7.08 7.51
CA GLY A 174 0.58 -5.78 7.25
C GLY A 174 -0.15 -4.92 6.24
N VAL A 175 0.60 -3.99 5.63
CA VAL A 175 0.05 -2.87 4.86
C VAL A 175 -0.64 -3.31 3.58
N GLU A 176 -0.21 -4.43 2.99
CA GLU A 176 -0.79 -4.99 1.77
C GLU A 176 -2.00 -5.90 2.06
N ARG A 177 -2.42 -6.05 3.33
CA ARG A 177 -3.49 -6.97 3.73
C ARG A 177 -4.78 -6.83 2.92
N PRO A 178 -5.38 -5.64 2.72
CA PRO A 178 -6.63 -5.53 1.95
C PRO A 178 -6.49 -6.06 0.52
N PHE A 179 -5.33 -5.83 -0.11
CA PHE A 179 -5.05 -6.35 -1.44
C PHE A 179 -4.81 -7.86 -1.41
N CYS A 180 -4.04 -8.36 -0.44
CA CYS A 180 -3.79 -9.79 -0.24
C CYS A 180 -5.10 -10.58 -0.07
N GLU A 181 -6.02 -10.09 0.76
CA GLU A 181 -7.31 -10.75 1.00
C GLU A 181 -8.12 -10.86 -0.29
N VAL A 182 -8.20 -9.77 -1.07
CA VAL A 182 -8.88 -9.76 -2.37
C VAL A 182 -8.23 -10.74 -3.35
N VAL A 183 -6.89 -10.77 -3.43
CA VAL A 183 -6.18 -11.69 -4.33
C VAL A 183 -6.39 -13.16 -3.92
N LYS A 184 -6.32 -13.48 -2.62
CA LYS A 184 -6.57 -14.85 -2.13
C LYS A 184 -8.02 -15.28 -2.38
N ASP A 185 -8.97 -14.38 -2.16
CA ASP A 185 -10.39 -14.62 -2.45
C ASP A 185 -10.63 -14.87 -3.95
N ASN A 186 -10.09 -14.00 -4.82
CA ASN A 186 -10.14 -14.19 -6.27
C ASN A 186 -9.50 -15.49 -6.72
N MET A 187 -8.33 -15.85 -6.18
CA MET A 187 -7.66 -17.12 -6.48
C MET A 187 -8.53 -18.31 -6.08
N SER A 188 -9.17 -18.26 -4.90
CA SER A 188 -10.05 -19.33 -4.43
C SER A 188 -11.29 -19.52 -5.28
N LYS A 189 -11.88 -18.42 -5.78
CA LYS A 189 -13.12 -18.40 -6.57
C LYS A 189 -12.91 -18.71 -8.05
N LEU A 190 -11.83 -18.20 -8.63
CA LEU A 190 -11.62 -18.21 -10.08
C LEU A 190 -10.66 -19.30 -10.54
N CYS A 191 -9.75 -19.76 -9.68
CA CYS A 191 -8.76 -20.78 -10.02
C CYS A 191 -9.12 -22.18 -9.49
N SER A 192 -10.31 -22.37 -8.90
CA SER A 192 -10.75 -23.68 -8.39
C SER A 192 -10.57 -24.73 -9.47
N ILE A 193 -9.83 -25.78 -9.15
CA ILE A 193 -9.48 -26.86 -10.07
C ILE A 193 -10.71 -27.78 -10.13
N GLY A 194 -11.71 -27.38 -10.90
CA GLY A 194 -12.94 -28.15 -11.08
C GLY A 194 -14.18 -27.24 -11.10
N ASP A 195 -14.46 -26.64 -12.24
CA ASP A 195 -15.74 -26.82 -12.94
C ASP A 195 -15.77 -25.99 -14.23
N HIS A 196 -16.46 -26.54 -15.21
CA HIS A 196 -16.46 -26.16 -16.61
C HIS A 196 -16.61 -24.66 -16.89
N SER A 197 -15.58 -24.06 -17.52
CA SER A 197 -15.80 -23.06 -18.58
C SER A 197 -15.02 -23.49 -19.81
N VAL A 198 -15.64 -24.41 -20.56
CA VAL A 198 -15.48 -24.50 -22.01
C VAL A 198 -15.96 -23.17 -22.60
N VAL A 199 -15.12 -22.14 -22.51
CA VAL A 199 -15.09 -21.09 -23.52
C VAL A 199 -14.04 -21.57 -24.51
N SER A 200 -14.54 -22.08 -25.63
CA SER A 200 -13.82 -22.72 -26.72
C SER A 200 -12.34 -22.38 -26.81
N ASP A 201 -11.53 -23.43 -26.77
CA ASP A 201 -10.37 -23.55 -27.65
C ASP A 201 -10.82 -23.20 -29.08
N ARG A 202 -10.63 -21.94 -29.48
CA ARG A 202 -10.43 -21.64 -30.90
C ARG A 202 -8.94 -21.83 -31.12
N PRO A 203 -8.51 -22.71 -32.04
CA PRO A 203 -7.13 -22.70 -32.48
C PRO A 203 -6.83 -21.30 -33.02
N GLU A 204 -5.70 -20.75 -32.61
CA GLU A 204 -5.11 -19.53 -33.14
C GLU A 204 -5.07 -19.69 -34.67
N VAL A 205 -5.96 -18.98 -35.37
CA VAL A 205 -5.84 -18.79 -36.81
C VAL A 205 -4.70 -17.81 -36.96
N GLU A 206 -3.58 -18.34 -37.42
CA GLU A 206 -2.46 -17.60 -37.99
C GLU A 206 -3.03 -16.62 -39.03
N ASP A 207 -2.96 -15.32 -38.73
CA ASP A 207 -3.33 -14.26 -39.66
C ASP A 207 -2.36 -14.33 -40.87
N ASN A 208 -2.76 -15.11 -41.87
CA ASN A 208 -2.22 -15.11 -43.21
C ASN A 208 -2.67 -13.79 -43.86
N TYR A 209 -1.78 -12.80 -43.87
CA TYR A 209 -1.98 -11.58 -44.63
C TYR A 209 -1.86 -11.95 -46.12
N GLU A 210 -2.99 -12.12 -46.79
CA GLU A 210 -3.08 -12.11 -48.25
C GLU A 210 -2.76 -10.67 -48.71
N ASP A 211 -1.57 -10.51 -49.29
CA ASP A 211 -1.05 -9.26 -49.85
C ASP A 211 -1.77 -9.02 -51.18
N GLU A 212 -2.86 -8.23 -51.14
CA GLU A 212 -3.59 -7.83 -52.34
C GLU A 212 -2.85 -6.70 -53.07
N ASP A 213 -2.44 -7.03 -54.30
CA ASP A 213 -1.83 -6.23 -55.36
C ASP A 213 -2.11 -4.71 -55.30
N TYR A 214 -1.03 -3.92 -55.14
CA TYR A 214 -1.03 -2.49 -55.50
C TYR A 214 -0.20 -2.24 -56.77
N ASP A 215 -0.92 -1.80 -57.80
CA ASP A 215 -0.49 -1.48 -59.16
C ASP A 215 0.85 -0.75 -59.27
N GLN A 216 1.68 -1.28 -60.18
CA GLN A 216 2.86 -0.62 -60.71
C GLN A 216 2.47 0.46 -61.72
N LYS A 217 2.75 1.73 -61.39
CA LYS A 217 2.93 2.78 -62.40
C LYS A 217 4.22 3.54 -62.19
N ALA A 218 5.17 3.21 -63.05
CA ALA A 218 6.37 3.95 -63.32
C ALA A 218 6.08 5.23 -64.13
N ASP A 219 7.15 6.04 -64.23
CA ASP A 219 7.38 7.18 -65.14
C ASP A 219 7.00 8.55 -64.52
N ARG A 220 7.87 9.55 -64.38
CA ARG A 220 9.14 9.87 -65.07
C ARG A 220 9.81 11.10 -64.40
N GLU A 221 11.14 11.04 -64.25
CA GLU A 221 12.17 12.06 -64.58
C GLU A 221 11.72 13.54 -64.77
N GLU A 222 12.42 14.61 -64.37
CA GLU A 222 13.83 14.85 -64.05
C GLU A 222 13.99 16.36 -63.68
N VAL A 223 15.22 16.76 -63.29
CA VAL A 223 15.82 18.11 -63.44
C VAL A 223 15.94 19.02 -62.19
N ARG A 224 17.21 19.20 -61.80
CA ARG A 224 17.80 20.22 -60.92
C ARG A 224 17.65 21.63 -61.50
N THR A 225 17.47 22.67 -60.69
CA THR A 225 18.26 23.93 -60.77
C THR A 225 18.08 24.80 -59.50
N ASP A 226 19.20 24.98 -58.80
CA ASP A 226 19.79 26.19 -58.20
C ASP A 226 18.99 27.38 -57.61
N ARG A 227 19.49 27.82 -56.43
CA ARG A 227 19.68 29.20 -55.91
C ARG A 227 18.50 30.18 -55.75
N SER A 228 18.29 30.57 -54.49
CA SER A 228 18.49 31.95 -53.95
C SER A 228 18.40 31.92 -52.41
N SER A 229 19.48 32.25 -51.69
CA SER A 229 19.77 33.59 -51.09
C SER A 229 18.63 34.08 -50.17
N ALA A 230 18.83 34.46 -48.90
CA ALA A 230 19.99 35.09 -48.30
C ALA A 230 20.09 34.86 -46.78
N CYS A 231 21.34 34.90 -46.32
CA CYS A 231 21.77 34.97 -44.94
C CYS A 231 21.47 36.35 -44.32
N GLN A 232 21.30 36.39 -42.99
CA GLN A 232 22.00 37.41 -42.20
C GLN A 232 22.77 36.73 -41.06
N SER A 233 23.99 37.24 -40.90
CA SER A 233 25.19 36.73 -40.25
C SER A 233 25.21 36.81 -38.72
N ALA A 234 25.58 35.69 -38.07
CA ALA A 234 26.79 35.41 -37.27
C ALA A 234 27.63 36.61 -36.71
N PRO A 235 28.43 36.46 -35.61
CA PRO A 235 29.20 35.23 -35.31
C PRO A 235 29.45 34.83 -33.84
N SER A 236 29.99 33.61 -33.73
CA SER A 236 30.52 32.85 -32.59
C SER A 236 31.52 33.57 -31.70
N LEU A 237 31.65 33.11 -30.44
CA LEU A 237 32.95 32.82 -29.81
C LEU A 237 32.83 31.93 -28.55
N MET A 238 33.80 31.03 -28.43
CA MET A 238 34.07 30.10 -27.33
C MET A 238 34.54 30.83 -26.06
N GLY A 239 34.28 30.26 -24.86
CA GLY A 239 35.08 30.58 -23.67
C GLY A 239 34.44 30.34 -22.29
N ALA A 240 34.88 29.27 -21.63
CA ALA A 240 35.32 29.18 -20.22
C ALA A 240 34.43 29.60 -19.01
N ALA A 241 34.15 28.58 -18.18
CA ALA A 241 34.30 28.52 -16.69
C ALA A 241 33.28 29.25 -15.75
N PRO A 242 33.22 28.87 -14.45
CA PRO A 242 31.97 28.72 -13.68
C PRO A 242 31.72 29.83 -12.64
N GLY A 243 30.49 29.94 -12.14
CA GLY A 243 30.19 30.79 -10.99
C GLY A 243 28.71 30.88 -10.59
N GLU A 244 28.48 30.86 -9.28
CA GLU A 244 27.35 31.39 -8.51
C GLU A 244 25.91 30.80 -8.61
N GLN A 245 25.55 30.08 -7.54
CA GLN A 245 24.38 30.28 -6.67
C GLN A 245 23.06 30.77 -7.32
N CYS A 246 22.04 29.91 -7.28
CA CYS A 246 20.64 30.34 -7.29
C CYS A 246 20.01 30.09 -5.92
N GLY A 247 19.67 31.19 -5.25
CA GLY A 247 19.05 31.22 -3.95
C GLY A 247 17.56 30.89 -3.95
N VAL A 248 17.13 30.49 -2.77
CA VAL A 248 15.77 30.36 -2.25
C VAL A 248 14.84 31.52 -2.63
N LYS A 249 13.70 31.18 -3.24
CA LYS A 249 12.41 31.87 -3.13
C LYS A 249 11.36 30.75 -3.07
N GLY A 250 10.64 30.51 -1.98
CA GLY A 250 9.85 31.47 -1.21
C GLY A 250 8.44 31.55 -1.80
N LEU A 251 7.68 30.44 -1.78
CA LEU A 251 6.31 30.41 -2.27
C LEU A 251 5.34 30.77 -1.14
N ARG A 252 4.76 31.97 -1.24
CA ARG A 252 3.75 32.49 -0.33
C ARG A 252 2.41 31.81 -0.57
N VAL A 253 1.78 31.48 0.56
CA VAL A 253 0.40 30.99 0.73
C VAL A 253 -0.59 32.00 0.14
N ALA A 254 -1.50 31.52 -0.72
CA ALA A 254 -2.67 32.26 -1.15
C ALA A 254 -3.83 31.98 -0.18
N VAL A 255 -4.22 33.02 0.58
CA VAL A 255 -5.46 33.06 1.35
C VAL A 255 -6.55 33.57 0.41
N CYS A 256 -7.59 32.76 0.16
CA CYS A 256 -8.82 33.24 -0.46
C CYS A 256 -9.79 33.70 0.62
N GLY A 257 -10.07 35.01 0.65
CA GLY A 257 -11.14 35.61 1.43
C GLY A 257 -11.87 36.66 0.61
N SER A 258 -13.20 36.57 0.56
CA SER A 258 -14.21 37.60 0.26
C SER A 258 -15.57 36.90 0.44
N GLY A 259 -16.38 37.19 1.46
CA GLY A 259 -17.20 38.41 1.62
C GLY A 259 -18.54 38.19 0.90
N ALA A 260 -19.75 38.45 1.41
CA ALA A 260 -20.23 39.21 2.56
C ALA A 260 -21.72 38.87 2.76
N GLN A 261 -22.29 39.11 3.95
CA GLN A 261 -23.43 40.03 4.11
C GLN A 261 -23.84 40.17 5.59
N THR A 262 -23.93 41.44 5.99
CA THR A 262 -24.33 41.96 7.28
C THR A 262 -25.79 42.40 7.24
N SER A 263 -26.57 42.10 8.28
CA SER A 263 -27.73 42.91 8.70
C SER A 263 -28.00 42.64 10.19
N GLY A 264 -27.96 43.70 11.00
CA GLY A 264 -28.06 43.64 12.47
C GLY A 264 -29.43 44.00 13.04
N PHE A 265 -29.40 44.42 14.32
CA PHE A 265 -30.48 44.77 15.28
C PHE A 265 -31.13 43.55 15.97
N GLN A 266 -31.39 43.46 17.29
CA GLN A 266 -31.58 44.41 18.41
C GLN A 266 -31.53 43.56 19.72
N ALA A 267 -30.69 43.82 20.73
CA ALA A 267 -30.91 44.62 21.95
C ALA A 267 -31.81 44.02 23.08
N LEU A 268 -31.29 44.15 24.32
CA LEU A 268 -31.90 44.09 25.67
C LEU A 268 -32.05 42.76 26.44
N SER A 269 -31.08 42.51 27.35
CA SER A 269 -31.15 42.43 28.83
C SER A 269 -32.52 42.47 29.55
N PRO A 270 -32.62 42.07 30.85
CA PRO A 270 -31.56 41.92 31.87
C PRO A 270 -31.33 40.51 32.44
#